data_AF-A0AA35QRI3-F1
#
_entry.id   AF-A0AA35QRI3-F1
#
_cell.length_a   1.000
_cell.length_b   1.000
_cell.length_c   1.000
_cell.angle_alpha   90.00
_cell.angle_beta   90.00
_cell.angle_gamma   90.00
#
_symmetry.space_group_name_H-M   'P 1'
#
loop_
_entity.id
_entity.type
_entity.pdbx_description
1 polymer ?
#
loop_
_entity_poly.entity_id
_entity_poly.type
_entity_poly.pdbx_seq_one_letter_code
_entity_poly.pdbx_strand_id
1 'polypeptide(L)'
;MLYSHNPLLAGFDGSWSPTRSRGPRLGKAALLLRCVFLLPSVPQSFFVTTSCQLKRLEAASRSPIYSHISETFQGSIVIRAYKDQRRFILQNDLKVDENHRASFPAVVADRWLATNTEFLGNGIVLFAALFAVVNKSHLSPGIVGFSVSCALQITGVLNWMVRSLAEMDNNIVSVERVTDYSMTPKEVKGRRSKKNRTSLL
;
A
#
# COMPACT_ATOMS: atom_id res chain seq x y z
N MET A 1 27.63 -15.00 40.04
CA MET A 1 26.33 -14.32 40.17
C MET A 1 25.91 -13.86 38.79
N LEU A 2 24.79 -14.19 38.16
CA LEU A 2 23.66 -15.08 38.41
C LEU A 2 23.01 -15.22 37.01
N TYR A 3 23.20 -16.37 36.34
CA TYR A 3 22.36 -16.76 35.19
C TYR A 3 21.32 -17.71 35.76
N SER A 4 20.13 -17.17 36.04
CA SER A 4 18.98 -17.90 36.55
C SER A 4 18.28 -18.63 35.41
N HIS A 5 18.20 -19.96 35.55
CA HIS A 5 17.14 -20.86 35.13
C HIS A 5 16.05 -20.34 34.18
N ASN A 6 15.97 -20.92 32.98
CA ASN A 6 14.73 -21.07 32.23
C ASN A 6 14.55 -22.53 31.76
N PRO A 7 13.62 -23.30 32.35
CA PRO A 7 13.43 -24.71 32.09
C PRO A 7 12.33 -24.93 31.02
N LEU A 8 12.65 -24.78 29.74
CA LEU A 8 11.73 -25.17 28.65
C LEU A 8 12.43 -25.88 27.47
N LEU A 9 13.72 -26.22 27.61
CA LEU A 9 14.47 -26.99 26.61
C LEU A 9 14.65 -28.48 26.96
N ALA A 10 13.97 -28.98 28.00
CA ALA A 10 14.10 -30.35 28.50
C ALA A 10 12.88 -31.23 28.13
N GLY A 11 12.50 -31.26 26.85
CA GLY A 11 11.36 -32.06 26.37
C GLY A 11 11.52 -32.66 24.98
N PHE A 12 12.76 -32.74 24.47
CA PHE A 12 13.05 -33.21 23.10
C PHE A 12 13.76 -34.57 23.07
N ASP A 13 13.47 -35.44 24.03
CA ASP A 13 13.85 -36.86 23.99
C ASP A 13 12.58 -37.71 23.98
N GLY A 14 12.17 -38.13 22.78
CA GLY A 14 10.90 -38.79 22.53
C GLY A 14 10.82 -39.40 21.13
N SER A 15 11.62 -40.44 20.91
CA SER A 15 11.42 -41.50 19.90
C SER A 15 11.03 -41.05 18.48
N TRP A 16 12.01 -40.57 17.70
CA TRP A 16 11.91 -40.60 16.23
C TRP A 16 12.13 -42.04 15.74
N SER A 17 11.04 -42.81 15.63
CA SER A 17 11.05 -44.08 14.91
C SER A 17 10.66 -43.83 13.44
N PRO A 18 11.50 -44.20 12.45
CA PRO A 18 11.19 -43.96 11.04
C PRO A 18 10.33 -45.10 10.50
N THR A 19 9.04 -45.13 10.82
CA THR A 19 8.08 -46.05 10.20
C THR A 19 7.41 -45.41 8.97
N ARG A 20 8.10 -45.64 7.83
CA ARG A 20 7.57 -45.94 6.49
C ARG A 20 6.04 -45.83 6.30
N SER A 21 5.58 -44.75 5.67
CA SER A 21 4.59 -44.75 4.54
C SER A 21 4.04 -43.36 4.17
N ARG A 22 4.85 -42.29 4.14
CA ARG A 22 4.41 -41.06 3.45
C ARG A 22 4.58 -41.24 1.94
N GLY A 23 3.49 -41.62 1.27
CA GLY A 23 3.50 -41.82 -0.18
C GLY A 23 3.92 -40.56 -0.97
N PRO A 24 4.34 -40.70 -2.24
CA PRO A 24 4.84 -39.61 -3.10
C PRO A 24 3.82 -38.48 -3.39
N ARG A 25 2.58 -38.60 -2.89
CA ARG A 25 1.51 -37.62 -3.05
C ARG A 25 1.63 -36.45 -2.07
N LEU A 26 2.14 -36.67 -0.85
CA LEU A 26 2.33 -35.62 0.17
C LEU A 26 3.46 -34.65 -0.21
N GLY A 27 4.56 -35.15 -0.78
CA GLY A 27 5.64 -34.32 -1.29
C GLY A 27 5.19 -33.43 -2.46
N LYS A 28 4.39 -33.99 -3.38
CA LYS A 28 3.80 -33.23 -4.50
C LYS A 28 2.81 -32.17 -4.02
N ALA A 29 1.95 -32.47 -3.06
CA ALA A 29 1.01 -31.50 -2.49
C ALA A 29 1.74 -30.35 -1.76
N ALA A 30 2.80 -30.64 -1.01
CA ALA A 30 3.63 -29.63 -0.35
C ALA A 30 4.39 -28.75 -1.36
N LEU A 31 4.84 -29.33 -2.48
CA LEU A 31 5.49 -28.59 -3.57
C LEU A 31 4.49 -27.69 -4.31
N LEU A 32 3.27 -28.19 -4.57
CA LEU A 32 2.18 -27.39 -5.16
C LEU A 32 1.80 -26.22 -4.26
N LEU A 33 1.67 -26.45 -2.95
CA LEU A 33 1.38 -25.37 -1.99
C LEU A 33 2.53 -24.35 -1.93
N ARG A 34 3.79 -24.80 -1.90
CA ARG A 34 4.94 -23.88 -1.97
C ARG A 34 4.98 -23.10 -3.27
N CYS A 35 4.69 -23.71 -4.41
CA CYS A 35 4.61 -23.01 -5.70
C CYS A 35 3.47 -21.99 -5.70
N VAL A 36 2.28 -22.35 -5.24
CA VAL A 36 1.10 -21.46 -5.23
C VAL A 36 1.30 -20.25 -4.31
N PHE A 37 1.98 -20.40 -3.16
CA PHE A 37 2.21 -19.29 -2.22
C PHE A 37 3.48 -18.49 -2.48
N LEU A 38 4.56 -19.09 -2.99
CA LEU A 38 5.85 -18.41 -3.19
C LEU A 38 5.99 -17.76 -4.58
N LEU A 39 5.33 -18.27 -5.62
CA LEU A 39 5.36 -17.63 -6.95
C LEU A 39 4.76 -16.21 -6.96
N PRO A 40 3.64 -15.93 -6.28
CA PRO A 40 3.06 -14.58 -6.30
C PRO A 40 3.65 -13.59 -5.30
N SER A 41 4.32 -14.04 -4.23
CA SER A 41 4.85 -13.13 -3.20
C SER A 41 6.00 -12.26 -3.72
N VAL A 42 6.83 -12.78 -4.62
CA VAL A 42 7.97 -12.06 -5.22
C VAL A 42 7.53 -10.86 -6.08
N PRO A 43 6.61 -11.00 -7.06
CA PRO A 43 6.12 -9.87 -7.83
C PRO A 43 5.27 -8.89 -7.00
N GLN A 44 4.59 -9.35 -5.96
CA GLN A 44 3.82 -8.48 -5.05
C GLN A 44 4.72 -7.50 -4.29
N SER A 45 5.84 -7.97 -3.72
CA SER A 45 6.75 -7.08 -2.97
C SER A 45 7.36 -6.00 -3.86
N PHE A 46 7.77 -6.34 -5.09
CA PHE A 46 8.32 -5.37 -6.03
C PHE A 46 7.26 -4.35 -6.47
N PHE A 47 6.03 -4.82 -6.70
CA PHE A 47 4.89 -3.97 -7.04
C PHE A 47 4.54 -2.98 -5.92
N VAL A 48 4.57 -3.41 -4.66
CA VAL A 48 4.29 -2.52 -3.51
C VAL A 48 5.30 -1.37 -3.46
N THR A 49 6.59 -1.66 -3.66
CA THR A 49 7.63 -0.62 -3.69
C THR A 49 7.43 0.35 -4.87
N THR A 50 7.17 -0.16 -6.07
CA THR A 50 6.97 0.68 -7.27
C THR A 50 5.68 1.50 -7.19
N SER A 51 4.58 0.93 -6.70
CA SER A 51 3.29 1.63 -6.58
C SER A 51 3.33 2.77 -5.57
N CYS A 52 4.10 2.62 -4.48
CA CYS A 52 4.30 3.69 -3.50
C CYS A 52 5.02 4.90 -4.12
N GLN A 53 6.09 4.66 -4.89
CA GLN A 53 6.80 5.73 -5.60
C GLN A 53 5.91 6.43 -6.63
N LEU A 54 5.05 5.67 -7.31
CA LEU A 54 4.14 6.19 -8.31
C LEU A 54 3.02 7.05 -7.71
N LYS A 55 2.48 6.65 -6.56
CA LYS A 55 1.53 7.46 -5.77
C LYS A 55 2.16 8.76 -5.27
N ARG A 56 3.43 8.73 -4.85
CA ARG A 56 4.17 9.95 -4.48
C ARG A 56 4.34 10.91 -5.66
N LEU A 57 4.68 10.38 -6.84
CA LEU A 57 4.82 11.18 -8.06
C LEU A 57 3.47 11.80 -8.47
N GLU A 58 2.39 11.03 -8.43
CA GLU A 58 1.03 11.51 -8.67
C GLU A 58 0.66 12.64 -7.71
N ALA A 59 0.86 12.44 -6.40
CA ALA A 59 0.57 13.44 -5.39
C ALA A 59 1.39 14.74 -5.60
N ALA A 60 2.66 14.62 -5.97
CA ALA A 60 3.52 15.77 -6.27
C ALA A 60 3.06 16.53 -7.52
N SER A 61 2.58 15.83 -8.56
CA SER A 61 2.13 16.44 -9.82
C SER A 61 0.84 17.27 -9.70
N ARG A 62 0.03 17.07 -8.65
CA ARG A 62 -1.21 17.83 -8.41
C ARG A 62 -1.00 19.23 -7.85
N SER A 63 0.06 19.44 -7.06
CA SER A 63 0.32 20.72 -6.38
C SER A 63 0.53 21.93 -7.32
N PRO A 64 1.28 21.82 -8.42
CA PRO A 64 1.45 22.91 -9.39
C PRO A 64 0.15 23.38 -10.03
N ILE A 65 -0.83 22.49 -10.23
CA ILE A 65 -2.14 22.82 -10.79
C ILE A 65 -2.90 23.74 -9.83
N TYR A 66 -3.01 23.34 -8.55
CA TYR A 66 -3.71 24.15 -7.54
C TYR A 66 -3.05 25.52 -7.34
N SER A 67 -1.71 25.57 -7.35
CA SER A 67 -0.96 26.82 -7.27
C SER A 67 -1.27 27.75 -8.46
N HIS A 68 -1.27 27.22 -9.69
CA HIS A 68 -1.54 28.00 -10.90
C HIS A 68 -3.00 28.50 -10.97
N ILE A 69 -3.97 27.70 -10.51
CA ILE A 69 -5.37 28.13 -10.40
C ILE A 69 -5.50 29.27 -9.39
N SER A 70 -4.84 29.16 -8.23
CA SER A 70 -4.85 30.21 -7.20
C SER A 70 -4.26 31.52 -7.73
N GLU A 71 -3.12 31.46 -8.41
CA GLU A 71 -2.47 32.61 -9.05
C GLU A 71 -3.39 33.25 -10.12
N THR A 72 -4.02 32.42 -10.96
CA THR A 72 -4.95 32.87 -12.00
C THR A 72 -6.19 33.54 -11.39
N PHE A 73 -6.71 33.02 -10.27
CA PHE A 73 -7.87 33.60 -9.59
C PHE A 73 -7.55 34.98 -9.02
N GLN A 74 -6.42 35.09 -8.31
CA GLN A 74 -5.94 36.35 -7.73
C GLN A 74 -5.60 37.39 -8.83
N GLY A 75 -5.02 36.94 -9.95
CA GLY A 75 -4.60 37.78 -11.07
C GLY A 75 -5.65 38.02 -12.16
N SER A 76 -6.90 37.55 -12.01
CA SER A 76 -7.84 37.44 -13.16
C SER A 76 -8.16 38.79 -13.83
N ILE A 77 -8.18 39.89 -13.07
CA ILE A 77 -8.41 41.24 -13.59
C ILE A 77 -7.25 41.67 -14.50
N VAL A 78 -6.01 41.43 -14.07
CA VAL A 78 -4.79 41.78 -14.82
C VAL A 78 -4.72 40.96 -16.11
N ILE A 79 -4.96 39.65 -16.03
CA ILE A 79 -4.94 38.76 -17.20
C ILE A 79 -5.97 39.22 -18.25
N ARG A 80 -7.18 39.60 -17.81
CA ARG A 80 -8.22 40.13 -18.70
C ARG A 80 -7.85 41.50 -19.30
N ALA A 81 -7.22 42.38 -18.51
CA ALA A 81 -6.80 43.70 -18.97
C ALA A 81 -5.75 43.61 -20.10
N TYR A 82 -4.80 42.67 -20.00
CA TYR A 82 -3.79 42.41 -21.03
C TYR A 82 -4.27 41.49 -22.17
N LYS A 83 -5.50 40.96 -22.10
CA LYS A 83 -6.08 40.01 -23.07
C LYS A 83 -5.21 38.78 -23.34
N ASP A 84 -4.53 38.30 -22.30
CA ASP A 84 -3.55 37.20 -22.39
C ASP A 84 -4.07 35.88 -21.77
N GLN A 85 -5.38 35.64 -21.88
CA GLN A 85 -6.03 34.44 -21.34
C GLN A 85 -5.51 33.16 -22.00
N ARG A 86 -5.21 33.20 -23.30
CA ARG A 86 -4.78 32.01 -24.06
C ARG A 86 -3.49 31.41 -23.52
N ARG A 87 -2.52 32.25 -23.12
CA ARG A 87 -1.27 31.76 -22.53
C ARG A 87 -1.52 31.03 -21.21
N PHE A 88 -2.37 31.58 -20.36
CA PHE A 88 -2.74 30.96 -19.09
C PHE A 88 -3.51 29.65 -19.28
N ILE A 89 -4.41 29.57 -20.27
CA ILE A 89 -5.12 28.33 -20.62
C ILE A 89 -4.12 27.25 -21.08
N LEU A 90 -3.23 27.57 -22.01
CA LEU A 90 -2.21 26.63 -22.49
C LEU A 90 -1.30 26.15 -21.35
N GLN A 91 -0.90 27.05 -20.45
CA GLN A 91 -0.11 26.68 -19.27
C GLN A 91 -0.86 25.81 -18.27
N ASN A 92 -2.19 25.94 -18.18
CA ASN A 92 -3.01 25.05 -17.35
C ASN A 92 -3.11 23.67 -18.01
N ASP A 93 -3.38 23.61 -19.31
CA ASP A 93 -3.52 22.36 -20.06
C ASP A 93 -2.23 21.52 -19.97
N LEU A 94 -1.06 22.14 -20.13
CA LEU A 94 0.23 21.46 -19.98
C LEU A 94 0.42 20.86 -18.57
N LYS A 95 0.03 21.59 -17.51
CA LYS A 95 0.14 21.09 -16.13
C LYS A 95 -0.83 19.93 -15.88
N VAL A 96 -2.03 20.02 -16.42
CA VAL A 96 -3.04 18.94 -16.34
C VAL A 96 -2.55 17.69 -17.07
N ASP A 97 -1.95 17.86 -18.25
CA ASP A 97 -1.37 16.75 -19.02
C ASP A 97 -0.22 16.07 -18.28
N GLU A 98 0.67 16.83 -17.63
CA GLU A 98 1.74 16.24 -16.80
C GLU A 98 1.15 15.43 -15.63
N ASN A 99 0.12 15.94 -14.97
CA ASN A 99 -0.57 15.19 -13.91
C ASN A 99 -1.24 13.91 -14.45
N HIS A 100 -1.85 13.95 -15.64
CA HIS A 100 -2.40 12.74 -16.26
C HIS A 100 -1.32 11.72 -16.61
N ARG A 101 -0.16 12.18 -17.10
CA ARG A 101 0.99 11.30 -17.39
C ARG A 101 1.52 10.61 -16.13
N ALA A 102 1.45 11.26 -14.97
CA ALA A 102 1.83 10.67 -13.69
C ALA A 102 0.73 9.76 -13.08
N SER A 103 -0.54 10.15 -13.21
CA SER A 103 -1.68 9.42 -12.62
C SER A 103 -2.07 8.16 -13.40
N PHE A 104 -1.99 8.18 -14.73
CA PHE A 104 -2.41 7.05 -15.57
C PHE A 104 -1.66 5.74 -15.25
N PRO A 105 -0.32 5.72 -15.14
CA PRO A 105 0.40 4.51 -14.74
C PRO A 105 0.04 4.04 -13.33
N ALA A 106 -0.31 4.95 -12.41
CA ALA A 106 -0.71 4.62 -11.04
C ALA A 106 -2.00 3.79 -11.03
N VAL A 107 -3.00 4.24 -11.80
CA VAL A 107 -4.27 3.52 -11.95
C VAL A 107 -4.07 2.17 -12.64
N VAL A 108 -3.25 2.12 -13.69
CA VAL A 108 -2.94 0.87 -14.40
C VAL A 108 -2.23 -0.12 -13.48
N ALA A 109 -1.29 0.34 -12.66
CA ALA A 109 -0.64 -0.48 -11.65
C ALA A 109 -1.66 -1.07 -10.66
N ASP A 110 -2.55 -0.24 -10.10
CA ASP A 110 -3.59 -0.68 -9.16
C ASP A 110 -4.57 -1.70 -9.77
N ARG A 111 -4.83 -1.60 -11.08
CA ARG A 111 -5.62 -2.59 -11.83
C ARG A 111 -4.83 -3.88 -12.06
N TRP A 112 -3.57 -3.77 -12.46
CA TRP A 112 -2.67 -4.92 -12.67
C TRP A 112 -2.56 -5.79 -11.41
N LEU A 113 -2.35 -5.18 -10.24
CA LEU A 113 -2.30 -5.93 -8.98
C LEU A 113 -3.64 -6.61 -8.66
N ALA A 114 -4.76 -5.92 -8.87
CA ALA A 114 -6.09 -6.47 -8.63
C ALA A 114 -6.34 -7.70 -9.50
N THR A 115 -6.08 -7.60 -10.81
CA THR A 115 -6.25 -8.71 -11.75
C THR A 115 -5.36 -9.90 -11.39
N ASN A 116 -4.10 -9.67 -11.01
CA ASN A 116 -3.21 -10.77 -10.58
C ASN A 116 -3.71 -11.45 -9.29
N THR A 117 -4.18 -10.66 -8.32
CA THR A 117 -4.72 -11.19 -7.06
C THR A 117 -6.00 -11.99 -7.29
N GLU A 118 -6.86 -11.53 -8.18
CA GLU A 118 -8.07 -12.25 -8.60
C GLU A 118 -7.74 -13.54 -9.34
N PHE A 119 -6.71 -13.54 -10.20
CA PHE A 119 -6.27 -14.75 -10.91
C PHE A 119 -5.77 -15.83 -9.94
N LEU A 120 -5.04 -15.43 -8.90
CA LEU A 120 -4.58 -16.34 -7.84
C LEU A 120 -5.74 -16.90 -7.02
N GLY A 121 -6.70 -16.05 -6.63
CA GLY A 121 -7.90 -16.49 -5.92
C GLY A 121 -8.74 -17.48 -6.71
N ASN A 122 -8.97 -17.18 -8.00
CA ASN A 122 -9.67 -18.07 -8.92
C ASN A 122 -8.93 -19.40 -9.11
N GLY A 123 -7.59 -19.37 -9.15
CA GLY A 123 -6.76 -20.58 -9.15
C GLY A 123 -6.98 -21.44 -7.90
N ILE A 124 -6.95 -20.85 -6.70
CA ILE A 124 -7.19 -21.56 -5.44
C ILE A 124 -8.58 -22.21 -5.42
N VAL A 125 -9.61 -21.47 -5.84
CA VAL A 125 -10.99 -21.96 -5.92
C VAL A 125 -11.12 -23.11 -6.91
N LEU A 126 -10.47 -23.02 -8.08
CA LEU A 126 -10.43 -24.10 -9.07
C LEU A 126 -9.80 -25.36 -8.48
N PHE A 127 -8.65 -25.24 -7.81
CA PHE A 127 -7.99 -26.38 -7.15
C PHE A 127 -8.84 -26.96 -6.02
N ALA A 128 -9.49 -26.14 -5.21
CA ALA A 128 -10.38 -26.59 -4.15
C ALA A 128 -11.58 -27.38 -4.71
N ALA A 129 -12.19 -26.88 -5.79
CA ALA A 129 -13.28 -27.56 -6.49
C ALA A 129 -12.82 -28.88 -7.11
N LEU A 130 -11.66 -28.92 -7.79
CA LEU A 130 -11.09 -30.14 -8.34
C LEU A 130 -10.82 -31.19 -7.25
N PHE A 131 -10.25 -30.76 -6.11
CA PHE A 131 -9.93 -31.67 -5.01
C PHE A 131 -11.20 -32.23 -4.34
N ALA A 132 -12.26 -31.42 -4.25
CA ALA A 132 -13.56 -31.84 -3.76
C ALA A 132 -14.23 -32.87 -4.69
N VAL A 133 -14.13 -32.69 -6.01
CA VAL A 133 -14.66 -33.65 -6.99
C VAL A 133 -13.90 -34.98 -6.90
N VAL A 134 -12.58 -34.94 -6.79
CA VAL A 134 -11.74 -36.15 -6.69
C VAL A 134 -11.98 -36.91 -5.38
N ASN A 135 -12.24 -36.22 -4.27
CA ASN A 135 -12.46 -36.81 -2.94
C ASN A 135 -13.94 -36.84 -2.52
N LYS A 136 -14.86 -36.84 -3.48
CA LYS A 136 -16.31 -36.80 -3.26
C LYS A 136 -16.83 -37.89 -2.30
N SER A 137 -16.16 -39.03 -2.22
CA SER A 137 -16.54 -40.15 -1.35
C SER A 137 -16.22 -39.97 0.13
N HIS A 138 -15.33 -39.04 0.50
CA HIS A 138 -14.82 -38.89 1.87
C HIS A 138 -15.15 -37.54 2.52
N LEU A 139 -15.73 -36.58 1.79
CA LEU A 139 -15.95 -35.22 2.26
C LEU A 139 -17.43 -34.86 2.38
N SER A 140 -17.80 -34.25 3.51
CA SER A 140 -19.13 -33.66 3.70
C SER A 140 -19.29 -32.42 2.80
N PRO A 141 -20.34 -32.33 1.98
CA PRO A 141 -20.57 -31.21 1.05
C PRO A 141 -20.58 -29.84 1.74
N GLY A 142 -21.03 -29.78 3.00
CA GLY A 142 -21.11 -28.52 3.77
C GLY A 142 -19.73 -27.92 4.08
N ILE A 143 -18.74 -28.74 4.40
CA ILE A 143 -17.37 -28.27 4.72
C ILE A 143 -16.69 -27.75 3.45
N VAL A 144 -16.92 -28.41 2.31
CA VAL A 144 -16.40 -27.97 1.00
C VAL A 144 -17.00 -26.63 0.61
N GLY A 145 -18.32 -26.47 0.69
CA GLY A 145 -19.00 -25.21 0.39
C GLY A 145 -18.54 -24.06 1.28
N PHE A 146 -18.36 -24.32 2.57
CA PHE A 146 -17.80 -23.34 3.51
C PHE A 146 -16.36 -22.95 3.16
N SER A 147 -15.49 -23.93 2.88
CA SER A 147 -14.08 -23.68 2.54
C SER A 147 -13.93 -22.85 1.26
N VAL A 148 -14.70 -23.15 0.21
CA VAL A 148 -14.68 -22.39 -1.05
C VAL A 148 -15.21 -20.97 -0.83
N SER A 149 -16.28 -20.81 -0.04
CA SER A 149 -16.83 -19.50 0.28
C SER A 149 -15.84 -18.63 1.06
N CYS A 150 -15.11 -19.20 2.02
CA CYS A 150 -14.05 -18.50 2.73
C CYS A 150 -12.86 -18.14 1.82
N ALA A 151 -12.44 -19.04 0.93
CA ALA A 151 -11.36 -18.77 -0.02
C ALA A 151 -11.67 -17.59 -0.96
N LEU A 152 -12.92 -17.51 -1.45
CA LEU A 152 -13.40 -16.41 -2.27
C LEU A 152 -13.35 -15.07 -1.49
N GLN A 153 -13.84 -15.05 -0.26
CA GLN A 153 -13.84 -13.84 0.57
C GLN A 153 -12.43 -13.34 0.89
N ILE A 154 -11.52 -14.25 1.25
CA ILE A 154 -10.13 -13.90 1.60
C ILE A 154 -9.42 -13.19 0.44
N THR A 155 -9.68 -13.59 -0.81
CA THR A 155 -9.09 -12.96 -1.99
C THR A 155 -9.48 -11.48 -2.10
N GLY A 156 -10.78 -11.17 -1.90
CA GLY A 156 -11.26 -9.79 -1.93
C GLY A 156 -10.68 -8.93 -0.80
N VAL A 157 -10.62 -9.50 0.41
CA VAL A 157 -10.06 -8.82 1.59
C VAL A 157 -8.57 -8.55 1.42
N LEU A 158 -7.80 -9.48 0.86
CA LEU A 158 -6.36 -9.28 0.59
C LEU A 158 -6.11 -8.13 -0.39
N ASN A 159 -6.89 -8.06 -1.48
CA ASN A 159 -6.77 -6.97 -2.46
C ASN A 159 -7.06 -5.60 -1.79
N TRP A 160 -8.13 -5.54 -0.97
CA TRP A 160 -8.45 -4.33 -0.22
C TRP A 160 -7.35 -3.97 0.81
N MET A 161 -6.85 -4.95 1.56
CA MET A 161 -5.81 -4.74 2.57
C MET A 161 -4.52 -4.18 1.96
N VAL A 162 -4.07 -4.68 0.80
CA VAL A 162 -2.87 -4.15 0.13
C VAL A 162 -3.07 -2.68 -0.27
N ARG A 163 -4.27 -2.31 -0.73
CA ARG A 163 -4.59 -0.91 -1.03
C ARG A 163 -4.57 -0.05 0.23
N SER A 164 -5.17 -0.52 1.32
CA SER A 164 -5.19 0.20 2.60
C SER A 164 -3.79 0.37 3.20
N LEU A 165 -2.91 -0.63 3.09
CA LEU A 165 -1.51 -0.52 3.50
C LEU A 165 -0.77 0.55 2.68
N ALA A 166 -0.98 0.59 1.36
CA ALA A 166 -0.39 1.62 0.51
C ALA A 166 -0.92 3.03 0.82
N GLU A 167 -2.19 3.18 1.21
CA GLU A 167 -2.75 4.45 1.68
C GLU A 167 -2.12 4.87 3.02
N MET A 168 -1.96 3.92 3.95
CA MET A 168 -1.29 4.15 5.23
C MET A 168 0.16 4.62 5.03
N ASP A 169 0.93 3.98 4.17
CA ASP A 169 2.32 4.35 3.85
C ASP A 169 2.44 5.74 3.22
N ASN A 170 1.40 6.22 2.53
CA ASN A 170 1.37 7.60 2.05
C ASN A 170 1.01 8.59 3.16
N ASN A 171 0.06 8.22 4.03
CA ASN A 171 -0.41 9.08 5.11
C ASN A 171 0.64 9.28 6.21
N ILE A 172 1.45 8.26 6.51
CA ILE A 172 2.50 8.34 7.56
C ILE A 172 3.54 9.43 7.26
N VAL A 173 3.88 9.66 5.99
CA VAL A 173 4.83 10.71 5.56
C VAL A 173 4.36 12.10 6.02
N SER A 174 3.04 12.33 6.06
CA SER A 174 2.48 13.60 6.55
C SER A 174 2.67 13.76 8.06
N VAL A 175 2.54 12.66 8.80
CA VAL A 175 2.76 12.64 10.26
C VAL A 175 4.24 12.87 10.58
N GLU A 176 5.16 12.23 9.85
CA GLU A 176 6.60 12.44 9.98
C GLU A 176 6.96 13.92 9.84
N ARG A 177 6.42 14.60 8.80
CA ARG A 177 6.62 16.05 8.59
C ARG A 177 6.14 16.91 9.74
N VAL A 178 4.96 16.62 10.32
CA VAL A 178 4.43 17.38 11.46
C VAL A 178 5.31 17.20 12.69
N THR A 179 5.78 15.98 12.94
CA THR A 179 6.73 15.69 14.01
C THR A 179 8.04 16.45 13.81
N ASP A 180 8.59 16.49 12.59
CA ASP A 180 9.81 17.26 12.28
C ASP A 180 9.62 18.77 12.55
N TYR A 181 8.48 19.35 12.17
CA TYR A 181 8.18 20.76 12.47
C TYR A 181 8.07 21.04 13.97
N SER A 182 7.61 20.05 14.77
CA SER A 182 7.52 20.21 16.22
C SER A 182 8.89 20.28 16.92
N MET A 183 9.92 19.65 16.32
CA MET A 183 11.28 19.59 16.85
C MET A 183 12.18 20.72 16.33
N THR A 184 11.70 21.55 15.40
CA THR A 184 12.48 22.65 14.82
C THR A 184 12.76 23.73 15.88
N PRO A 185 13.99 24.27 15.98
CA PRO A 185 14.33 25.30 16.95
C PRO A 185 13.39 26.52 16.83
N LYS A 186 12.75 26.85 17.96
CA LYS A 186 11.78 27.95 18.03
C LYS A 186 12.48 29.29 17.86
N GLU A 187 11.89 30.17 17.06
CA GLU A 187 12.37 31.54 16.92
C GLU A 187 12.44 32.22 18.30
N VAL A 188 13.56 32.93 18.55
CA VAL A 188 13.81 33.61 19.82
C VAL A 188 12.67 34.60 20.07
N LYS A 189 12.02 34.48 21.23
CA LYS A 189 10.95 35.38 21.66
C LYS A 189 11.44 36.83 21.54
N GLY A 190 10.95 37.55 20.53
CA GLY A 190 11.42 38.87 20.17
C GLY A 190 11.48 39.79 21.40
N ARG A 191 12.67 40.35 21.66
CA ARG A 191 12.85 41.42 22.65
C ARG A 191 11.90 42.56 22.28
N ARG A 192 10.77 42.70 22.99
CA ARG A 192 9.98 43.93 22.97
C ARG A 192 10.88 45.05 23.49
N SER A 193 11.43 45.85 22.57
CA SER A 193 12.06 47.12 22.92
C SER A 193 10.98 48.00 23.56
N LYS A 194 11.02 48.12 24.89
CA LYS A 194 10.28 49.18 25.60
C LYS A 194 10.93 50.50 25.18
N LYS A 195 10.41 51.12 24.14
CA LYS A 195 10.73 52.50 23.79
C LYS A 195 10.20 53.38 24.92
N ASN A 196 11.08 53.76 25.84
CA ASN A 196 10.77 54.65 26.96
C ASN A 196 10.19 55.96 26.39
N ARG A 197 8.88 56.12 26.59
CA ARG A 197 8.12 57.32 26.25
C ARG A 197 8.09 58.23 27.48
N THR A 198 9.25 58.67 27.94
CA THR A 198 9.41 59.59 29.09
C THR A 198 10.67 60.43 28.87
N SER A 199 10.59 61.42 27.96
CA SER A 199 11.54 62.54 27.91
C SER A 199 11.03 63.72 27.06
N LEU A 200 9.71 63.97 27.04
CA LEU A 200 9.11 65.19 26.48
C LEU A 200 7.82 65.55 27.25
N LEU A 201 7.99 65.82 28.54
CA LEU A 201 7.28 66.82 29.35
C LEU A 201 8.31 67.39 30.32
#